data_AF-A0A7S0PYN5-F1
#
_entry.id   AF-A0A7S0PYN5-F1
#
_cell.length_a   1.000
_cell.length_b   1.000
_cell.length_c   1.000
_cell.angle_alpha   90.00
_cell.angle_beta   90.00
_cell.angle_gamma   90.00
#
_symmetry.space_group_name_H-M   'P 1'
#
loop_
_entity.id
_entity.type
_entity.pdbx_description
1 polymer ?
#
loop_
_entity_poly.entity_id
_entity_poly.type
_entity_poly.pdbx_seq_one_letter_code
_entity_poly.pdbx_strand_id
1 'polypeptide(L)'
;KEHEGLGGSHHKTIDTAATRGRLPRFFLHEDLGSPFASVEAQMRACLQRLPLDEHVAVTIAEHASDLYLLDALRWHPQRTDKMAEAELHFTSALLGASAMLSIASWPNAERESANGTEHWSRVAKFTSLLSKNPAFVAGAPFYIQMSLPSNFYPRLEKGAVNLRLSLLVSMPPANVILGTTDPGYMGLRTPLMQGLFKRYSVLPYRASAWLASSENANPTQHARPIDIFFSGSCRRRDGGVRGAMLRTVDLVRPSGRVDVSCETITGRTVNFDDPAYVANATAILKRTAKAMLSADLCLSPVGDTASSRRLFDALAAGCVPVIVAKPKADRSIFSNVVDDTNLSRIDALSSFARRYLPFS
;
A
#
# COMPACT_ATOMS: atom_id res chain seq x y z
N LYS A 1 -48.77 39.98 -7.32
CA LYS A 1 -47.48 40.14 -6.61
C LYS A 1 -47.03 38.74 -6.19
N GLU A 2 -46.70 37.88 -7.15
CA GLU A 2 -45.36 37.76 -7.77
C GLU A 2 -44.27 37.60 -6.71
N HIS A 3 -43.82 36.35 -6.56
CA HIS A 3 -42.42 36.05 -6.29
C HIS A 3 -42.06 34.80 -7.10
N GLU A 4 -41.37 35.06 -8.21
CA GLU A 4 -40.54 34.10 -8.93
C GLU A 4 -39.32 33.72 -8.08
N GLY A 5 -38.76 32.54 -8.38
CA GLY A 5 -37.34 32.24 -8.17
C GLY A 5 -37.08 31.12 -7.17
N LEU A 6 -36.62 29.97 -7.69
CA LEU A 6 -35.24 29.50 -7.47
C LEU A 6 -34.98 28.29 -8.38
N GLY A 7 -33.97 28.47 -9.24
CA GLY A 7 -33.62 27.58 -10.34
C GLY A 7 -33.22 26.16 -9.92
N GLY A 8 -33.56 25.22 -10.80
CA GLY A 8 -33.17 23.83 -10.72
C GLY A 8 -31.65 23.66 -10.77
N SER A 9 -31.10 23.14 -9.68
CA SER A 9 -29.78 22.49 -9.66
C SER A 9 -29.85 21.25 -10.55
N HIS A 10 -29.21 21.31 -11.72
CA HIS A 10 -28.90 20.13 -12.52
C HIS A 10 -27.82 19.30 -11.81
N HIS A 11 -28.20 18.59 -10.74
CA HIS A 11 -27.47 17.39 -10.35
C HIS A 11 -27.70 16.35 -11.44
N LYS A 12 -26.70 16.17 -12.32
CA LYS A 12 -26.63 14.97 -13.16
C LYS A 12 -26.54 13.77 -12.23
N THR A 13 -27.68 13.15 -11.95
CA THR A 13 -27.76 11.81 -11.41
C THR A 13 -27.05 10.91 -12.41
N ILE A 14 -25.84 10.45 -12.07
CA ILE A 14 -25.15 9.46 -12.87
C ILE A 14 -26.05 8.22 -12.87
N ASP A 15 -26.56 7.87 -14.04
CA ASP A 15 -27.39 6.69 -14.23
C ASP A 15 -26.57 5.44 -13.92
N THR A 16 -26.79 4.88 -12.72
CA THR A 16 -25.97 3.82 -12.12
C THR A 16 -26.25 2.43 -12.70
N ALA A 17 -27.26 2.30 -13.56
CA ALA A 17 -27.62 1.02 -14.17
C ALA A 17 -26.80 0.73 -15.45
N ALA A 18 -26.47 1.76 -16.25
CA ALA A 18 -25.79 1.61 -17.54
C ALA A 18 -24.25 1.52 -17.44
N THR A 19 -23.67 1.82 -16.28
CA THR A 19 -22.21 1.90 -16.04
C THR A 19 -21.62 0.72 -15.27
N ARG A 20 -22.44 -0.28 -14.89
CA ARG A 20 -21.94 -1.50 -14.25
C ARG A 20 -21.10 -2.31 -15.23
N GLY A 21 -19.78 -2.17 -15.15
CA GLY A 21 -18.81 -3.07 -15.78
C GLY A 21 -17.73 -2.41 -16.65
N ARG A 22 -17.83 -1.11 -16.96
CA ARG A 22 -16.76 -0.40 -17.69
C ARG A 22 -15.87 0.38 -16.72
N LEU A 23 -14.56 0.14 -16.79
CA LEU A 23 -13.58 0.97 -16.09
C LEU A 23 -13.61 2.41 -16.64
N PRO A 24 -13.50 3.45 -15.78
CA PRO A 24 -13.51 4.83 -16.23
C PRO A 24 -12.30 5.11 -17.13
N ARG A 25 -12.50 5.91 -18.19
CA ARG A 25 -11.37 6.50 -18.92
C ARG A 25 -10.67 7.48 -17.99
N PHE A 26 -9.34 7.53 -18.03
CA PHE A 26 -8.60 8.43 -17.17
C PHE A 26 -7.50 9.17 -17.90
N PHE A 27 -7.19 10.38 -17.41
CA PHE A 27 -6.04 11.16 -17.86
C PHE A 27 -4.95 11.17 -16.80
N LEU A 28 -3.71 10.92 -17.22
CA LEU A 28 -2.54 10.99 -16.35
C LEU A 28 -1.83 12.33 -16.57
N HIS A 29 -1.90 13.20 -15.56
CA HIS A 29 -1.26 14.51 -15.56
C HIS A 29 0.24 14.39 -15.27
N GLU A 30 1.03 14.23 -16.34
CA GLU A 30 2.50 14.19 -16.27
C GLU A 30 3.11 15.54 -15.89
N ASP A 31 2.46 16.63 -16.26
CA ASP A 31 2.82 18.01 -15.90
C ASP A 31 2.77 18.24 -14.38
N LEU A 32 1.76 17.66 -13.71
CA LEU A 32 1.65 17.71 -12.26
C LEU A 32 2.74 16.88 -11.55
N GLY A 33 3.29 15.86 -12.22
CA GLY A 33 4.45 15.11 -11.72
C GLY A 33 5.80 15.76 -12.02
N SER A 34 5.87 16.81 -12.86
CA SER A 34 7.13 17.45 -13.24
C SER A 34 8.04 17.87 -12.07
N PRO A 35 7.54 18.32 -10.89
CA PRO A 35 8.42 18.60 -9.75
C PRO A 35 9.16 17.36 -9.22
N PHE A 36 8.70 16.16 -9.58
CA PHE A 36 9.21 14.86 -9.14
C PHE A 36 9.97 14.10 -10.25
N ALA A 37 10.24 14.72 -11.41
CA ALA A 37 10.95 14.04 -12.49
C ALA A 37 12.34 13.52 -12.06
N SER A 38 13.06 14.29 -11.24
CA SER A 38 14.34 13.85 -10.67
C SER A 38 14.19 12.69 -9.69
N VAL A 39 13.09 12.66 -8.91
CA VAL A 39 12.76 11.58 -7.97
C VAL A 39 12.53 10.29 -8.74
N GLU A 40 11.79 10.34 -9.85
CA GLU A 40 11.56 9.19 -10.71
C GLU A 40 12.89 8.63 -11.23
N ALA A 41 13.73 9.50 -11.82
CA ALA A 41 15.02 9.10 -12.38
C ALA A 41 15.95 8.49 -11.32
N GLN A 42 16.05 9.11 -10.13
CA GLN A 42 16.87 8.61 -9.04
C GLN A 42 16.38 7.26 -8.51
N MET A 43 15.07 7.12 -8.29
CA MET A 43 14.49 5.85 -7.84
C MET A 43 14.76 4.73 -8.85
N ARG A 44 14.56 4.99 -10.15
CA ARG A 44 14.86 4.01 -11.20
C ARG A 44 16.33 3.64 -11.24
N ALA A 45 17.24 4.62 -11.15
CA ALA A 45 18.67 4.36 -11.10
C ALA A 45 19.08 3.50 -9.89
N CYS A 46 18.45 3.72 -8.73
CA CYS A 46 18.69 2.89 -7.55
C CYS A 46 18.20 1.45 -7.78
N LEU A 47 16.96 1.30 -8.26
CA LEU A 47 16.33 -0.01 -8.49
C LEU A 47 17.02 -0.85 -9.58
N GLN A 48 17.79 -0.24 -10.48
CA GLN A 48 18.64 -0.96 -11.44
C GLN A 48 19.83 -1.64 -10.78
N ARG A 49 20.30 -1.14 -9.63
CA ARG A 49 21.52 -1.64 -8.96
C ARG A 49 21.20 -2.73 -7.97
N LEU A 50 20.25 -2.47 -7.08
CA LEU A 50 19.78 -3.43 -6.10
C LEU A 50 18.26 -3.32 -5.94
N PRO A 51 17.61 -4.39 -5.49
CA PRO A 51 16.21 -4.31 -5.11
C PRO A 51 15.98 -3.28 -4.00
N LEU A 52 14.79 -2.65 -4.00
CA LEU A 52 14.44 -1.62 -3.00
C LEU A 52 14.66 -2.07 -1.55
N ASP A 53 14.37 -3.34 -1.29
CA ASP A 53 14.51 -3.97 0.01
C ASP A 53 15.95 -4.02 0.54
N GLU A 54 16.95 -3.80 -0.31
CA GLU A 54 18.37 -3.70 0.07
C GLU A 54 18.82 -2.24 0.27
N HIS A 55 17.99 -1.28 -0.11
CA HIS A 55 18.27 0.15 0.05
C HIS A 55 17.58 0.78 1.27
N VAL A 56 16.37 0.32 1.58
CA VAL A 56 15.56 0.87 2.67
C VAL A 56 14.97 -0.26 3.51
N ALA A 57 14.68 0.03 4.77
CA ALA A 57 14.08 -0.98 5.64
C ALA A 57 12.75 -1.49 5.07
N VAL A 58 12.44 -2.77 5.36
CA VAL A 58 11.23 -3.46 4.91
C VAL A 58 9.95 -2.66 5.20
N THR A 59 9.88 -2.00 6.36
CA THR A 59 8.73 -1.18 6.77
C THR A 59 8.55 0.10 5.96
N ILE A 60 9.55 0.53 5.19
CA ILE A 60 9.42 1.59 4.19
C ILE A 60 9.15 0.98 2.83
N ALA A 61 9.96 -0.02 2.43
CA ALA A 61 9.90 -0.61 1.10
C ALA A 61 8.50 -1.14 0.75
N GLU A 62 7.76 -1.65 1.74
CA GLU A 62 6.39 -2.14 1.56
C GLU A 62 5.40 -1.07 1.08
N HIS A 63 5.69 0.21 1.34
CA HIS A 63 4.88 1.36 0.94
C HIS A 63 5.30 1.97 -0.40
N ALA A 64 6.30 1.41 -1.10
CA ALA A 64 6.81 1.95 -2.36
C ALA A 64 5.94 1.52 -3.55
N SER A 65 4.67 1.90 -3.52
CA SER A 65 3.68 1.53 -4.55
C SER A 65 3.50 2.58 -5.65
N ASP A 66 3.92 3.83 -5.42
CA ASP A 66 3.67 4.94 -6.33
C ASP A 66 4.41 4.83 -7.67
N LEU A 67 5.69 4.47 -7.66
CA LEU A 67 6.44 4.25 -8.91
C LEU A 67 5.82 3.13 -9.77
N TYR A 68 5.37 2.05 -9.14
CA TYR A 68 4.76 0.90 -9.82
C TYR A 68 3.37 1.22 -10.33
N LEU A 69 2.58 1.94 -9.53
CA LEU A 69 1.28 2.43 -9.95
C LEU A 69 1.43 3.38 -11.14
N LEU A 70 2.42 4.28 -11.11
CA LEU A 70 2.71 5.17 -12.23
C LEU A 70 3.02 4.39 -13.50
N ASP A 71 3.87 3.36 -13.42
CA ASP A 71 4.17 2.49 -14.56
C ASP A 71 2.91 1.79 -15.07
N ALA A 72 2.09 1.21 -14.18
CA ALA A 72 0.84 0.57 -14.55
C ALA A 72 -0.14 1.55 -15.22
N LEU A 73 -0.26 2.79 -14.70
CA LEU A 73 -1.14 3.82 -15.25
C LEU A 73 -0.68 4.28 -16.64
N ARG A 74 0.63 4.40 -16.86
CA ARG A 74 1.18 4.86 -18.14
C ARG A 74 0.82 3.94 -19.30
N TRP A 75 0.74 2.63 -19.04
CA TRP A 75 0.47 1.59 -20.02
C TRP A 75 -0.98 1.08 -19.99
N HIS A 76 -1.84 1.64 -19.14
CA HIS A 76 -3.19 1.13 -18.97
C HIS A 76 -4.07 1.42 -20.20
N PRO A 77 -4.85 0.45 -20.73
CA PRO A 77 -5.69 0.66 -21.92
C PRO A 77 -6.79 1.72 -21.79
N GLN A 78 -7.18 2.07 -20.55
CA GLN A 78 -8.16 3.13 -20.27
C GLN A 78 -7.54 4.53 -20.15
N ARG A 79 -6.22 4.66 -20.24
CA ARG A 79 -5.56 5.96 -20.31
C ARG A 79 -5.98 6.65 -21.61
N THR A 80 -6.35 7.92 -21.51
CA THR A 80 -6.54 8.81 -22.64
C THR A 80 -5.47 9.92 -22.63
N ASP A 81 -5.05 10.35 -23.81
CA ASP A 81 -4.17 11.51 -24.01
C ASP A 81 -4.95 12.83 -24.10
N LYS A 82 -6.29 12.77 -24.00
CA LYS A 82 -7.17 13.94 -24.04
C LYS A 82 -7.83 14.15 -22.70
N MET A 83 -7.41 15.19 -21.99
CA MET A 83 -7.92 15.56 -20.66
C MET A 83 -9.45 15.68 -20.62
N ALA A 84 -10.08 16.21 -21.68
CA ALA A 84 -11.53 16.40 -21.75
C ALA A 84 -12.34 15.09 -21.87
N GLU A 85 -11.71 13.98 -22.25
CA GLU A 85 -12.35 12.66 -22.36
C GLU A 85 -12.26 11.84 -21.06
N ALA A 86 -11.58 12.35 -20.04
CA ALA A 86 -11.35 11.63 -18.80
C ALA A 86 -12.51 11.76 -17.82
N GLU A 87 -12.89 10.64 -17.24
CA GLU A 87 -13.85 10.54 -16.14
C GLU A 87 -13.14 10.59 -14.78
N LEU A 88 -11.83 10.29 -14.76
CA LEU A 88 -10.96 10.30 -13.60
C LEU A 88 -9.59 10.87 -13.97
N HIS A 89 -9.01 11.68 -13.09
CA HIS A 89 -7.68 12.25 -13.30
C HIS A 89 -6.69 11.65 -12.31
N PHE A 90 -5.55 11.17 -12.78
CA PHE A 90 -4.43 10.75 -11.96
C PHE A 90 -3.32 11.78 -12.04
N THR A 91 -2.59 11.96 -10.95
CA THR A 91 -1.32 12.70 -10.97
C THR A 91 -0.17 11.72 -11.10
N SER A 92 0.88 12.06 -11.84
CA SER A 92 2.15 11.30 -11.79
C SER A 92 3.06 11.73 -10.65
N ALA A 93 2.53 12.45 -9.66
CA ALA A 93 3.29 12.95 -8.52
C ALA A 93 3.75 11.79 -7.62
N LEU A 94 5.06 11.63 -7.51
CA LEU A 94 5.71 10.59 -6.71
C LEU A 94 5.92 11.03 -5.26
N LEU A 95 4.81 11.32 -4.57
CA LEU A 95 4.83 11.85 -3.20
C LEU A 95 5.49 10.86 -2.23
N GLY A 96 5.19 9.57 -2.36
CA GLY A 96 5.77 8.51 -1.51
C GLY A 96 7.26 8.32 -1.79
N ALA A 97 7.65 8.09 -3.02
CA ALA A 97 9.02 7.90 -3.44
C ALA A 97 9.89 9.13 -3.12
N SER A 98 9.37 10.35 -3.28
CA SER A 98 10.09 11.55 -2.85
C SER A 98 10.31 11.59 -1.35
N ALA A 99 9.30 11.19 -0.56
CA ALA A 99 9.44 11.08 0.88
C ALA A 99 10.48 10.00 1.25
N MET A 100 10.49 8.86 0.57
CA MET A 100 11.50 7.80 0.68
C MET A 100 12.93 8.29 0.42
N LEU A 101 13.14 9.05 -0.67
CA LEU A 101 14.45 9.64 -0.98
C LEU A 101 14.92 10.59 0.13
N SER A 102 13.99 11.33 0.76
CA SER A 102 14.32 12.26 1.84
C SER A 102 14.71 11.61 3.17
N ILE A 103 14.35 10.34 3.40
CA ILE A 103 14.55 9.66 4.70
C ILE A 103 15.58 8.53 4.68
N ALA A 104 15.96 8.04 3.50
CA ALA A 104 16.90 6.94 3.40
C ALA A 104 18.31 7.42 3.02
N SER A 105 19.32 6.82 3.65
CA SER A 105 20.71 6.94 3.21
C SER A 105 20.93 6.06 1.98
N TRP A 106 20.64 6.61 0.81
CA TRP A 106 20.89 5.93 -0.46
C TRP A 106 22.39 6.03 -0.83
N PRO A 107 23.08 4.91 -1.11
CA PRO A 107 24.45 4.96 -1.61
C PRO A 107 24.52 5.72 -2.93
N ASN A 108 25.22 6.86 -2.95
CA ASN A 108 25.40 7.73 -4.12
C ASN A 108 24.15 8.45 -4.65
N ALA A 109 23.05 8.53 -3.90
CA ALA A 109 22.10 9.62 -4.15
C ALA A 109 22.70 10.90 -3.56
N GLU A 110 22.59 12.03 -4.24
CA GLU A 110 22.76 13.32 -3.59
C GLU A 110 21.79 13.34 -2.41
N ARG A 111 22.33 13.35 -1.19
CA ARG A 111 21.50 13.29 0.01
C ARG A 111 20.61 14.52 -0.02
N GLU A 112 19.32 14.34 -0.26
CA GLU A 112 18.35 15.41 -0.03
C GLU A 112 18.61 15.91 1.39
N SER A 113 18.59 17.24 1.58
CA SER A 113 18.90 17.85 2.86
C SER A 113 18.19 17.09 3.99
N ALA A 114 18.93 16.72 5.05
CA ALA A 114 18.51 15.78 6.11
C ALA A 114 17.23 16.18 6.91
N ASN A 115 16.58 17.27 6.51
CA ASN A 115 15.35 17.82 7.04
C ASN A 115 14.14 17.67 6.06
N GLY A 116 14.31 17.03 4.90
CA GLY A 116 13.26 16.85 3.89
C GLY A 116 12.82 18.14 3.20
N THR A 117 13.60 19.23 3.27
CA THR A 117 13.26 20.53 2.65
C THR A 117 12.95 20.40 1.16
N GLU A 118 13.70 19.55 0.43
CA GLU A 118 13.45 19.37 -0.99
C GLU A 118 12.14 18.65 -1.29
N HIS A 119 11.83 17.55 -0.60
CA HIS A 119 10.52 16.89 -0.67
C HIS A 119 9.39 17.91 -0.50
N TRP A 120 9.47 18.74 0.53
CA TRP A 120 8.43 19.74 0.79
C TRP A 120 8.39 20.88 -0.23
N SER A 121 9.53 21.23 -0.84
CA SER A 121 9.58 22.16 -1.97
C SER A 121 8.85 21.57 -3.19
N ARG A 122 9.05 20.27 -3.48
CA ARG A 122 8.32 19.56 -4.53
C ARG A 122 6.82 19.51 -4.25
N VAL A 123 6.42 19.20 -3.02
CA VAL A 123 5.01 19.20 -2.59
C VAL A 123 4.38 20.59 -2.78
N ALA A 124 5.06 21.66 -2.37
CA ALA A 124 4.54 23.03 -2.53
C ALA A 124 4.36 23.41 -4.00
N LYS A 125 5.31 23.05 -4.87
CA LYS A 125 5.20 23.25 -6.32
C LYS A 125 4.05 22.45 -6.92
N PHE A 126 3.92 21.18 -6.55
CA PHE A 126 2.81 20.31 -6.95
C PHE A 126 1.45 20.91 -6.59
N THR A 127 1.27 21.34 -5.35
CA THR A 127 0.01 21.99 -4.92
C THR A 127 -0.26 23.26 -5.73
N SER A 128 0.76 24.07 -6.03
CA SER A 128 0.61 25.27 -6.85
C SER A 128 0.21 24.97 -8.30
N LEU A 129 0.72 23.87 -8.88
CA LEU A 129 0.33 23.42 -10.21
C LEU A 129 -1.10 22.85 -10.20
N LEU A 130 -1.41 22.01 -9.21
CA LEU A 130 -2.73 21.39 -9.06
C LEU A 130 -3.83 22.43 -8.91
N SER A 131 -3.62 23.48 -8.10
CA SER A 131 -4.62 24.54 -7.91
C SER A 131 -4.90 25.40 -9.15
N LYS A 132 -4.03 25.33 -10.16
CA LYS A 132 -4.18 26.00 -11.46
C LYS A 132 -4.62 25.05 -12.58
N ASN A 133 -4.68 23.75 -12.32
CA ASN A 133 -5.02 22.75 -13.32
C ASN A 133 -6.51 22.91 -13.73
N PRO A 134 -6.84 23.06 -15.02
CA PRO A 134 -8.21 23.36 -15.45
C PRO A 134 -9.22 22.28 -15.04
N ALA A 135 -8.86 21.00 -15.14
CA ALA A 135 -9.75 19.91 -14.74
C ALA A 135 -9.98 19.91 -13.22
N PHE A 136 -8.93 20.20 -12.45
CA PHE A 136 -9.03 20.30 -10.99
C PHE A 136 -9.94 21.46 -10.57
N VAL A 137 -9.73 22.66 -11.14
CA VAL A 137 -10.53 23.86 -10.87
C VAL A 137 -12.00 23.66 -11.29
N ALA A 138 -12.25 22.93 -12.37
CA ALA A 138 -13.60 22.56 -12.81
C ALA A 138 -14.28 21.52 -11.90
N GLY A 139 -13.59 21.01 -10.88
CA GLY A 139 -14.13 20.02 -9.94
C GLY A 139 -14.18 18.60 -10.51
N ALA A 140 -13.33 18.27 -11.48
CA ALA A 140 -13.19 16.88 -11.92
C ALA A 140 -12.62 16.00 -10.78
N PRO A 141 -12.93 14.69 -10.75
CA PRO A 141 -12.41 13.81 -9.72
C PRO A 141 -10.91 13.52 -9.95
N PHE A 142 -10.11 13.68 -8.89
CA PHE A 142 -8.67 13.44 -8.89
C PHE A 142 -8.27 12.32 -7.94
N TYR A 143 -7.50 11.37 -8.44
CA TYR A 143 -6.80 10.39 -7.64
C TYR A 143 -5.40 10.90 -7.31
N ILE A 144 -5.09 11.01 -6.02
CA ILE A 144 -3.78 11.44 -5.52
C ILE A 144 -3.18 10.32 -4.67
N GLN A 145 -1.99 9.88 -5.05
CA GLN A 145 -1.30 8.78 -4.40
C GLN A 145 -0.43 9.26 -3.23
N MET A 146 -0.64 8.71 -2.04
CA MET A 146 0.10 9.01 -0.81
C MET A 146 0.38 7.72 -0.03
N SER A 147 1.42 7.00 -0.45
CA SER A 147 1.70 5.66 0.09
C SER A 147 2.54 5.65 1.37
N LEU A 148 3.31 6.70 1.68
CA LEU A 148 4.13 6.75 2.89
C LEU A 148 3.48 7.50 4.06
N PRO A 149 3.70 7.03 5.30
CA PRO A 149 3.11 7.66 6.46
C PRO A 149 3.85 8.92 6.92
N SER A 150 3.06 9.87 7.42
CA SER A 150 3.51 11.09 8.10
C SER A 150 4.39 10.84 9.33
N ASN A 151 4.31 9.66 9.94
CA ASN A 151 5.08 9.30 11.14
C ASN A 151 6.58 9.07 10.90
N PHE A 152 7.04 8.95 9.65
CA PHE A 152 8.50 8.98 9.35
C PHE A 152 9.10 10.38 9.40
N TYR A 153 8.32 11.39 9.77
CA TYR A 153 8.76 12.76 9.98
C TYR A 153 8.73 13.18 11.47
N PRO A 154 9.49 12.53 12.38
CA PRO A 154 9.58 12.99 13.76
C PRO A 154 10.39 14.29 13.92
N ARG A 155 11.06 14.78 12.87
CA ARG A 155 11.90 15.99 12.91
C ARG A 155 11.26 17.24 12.30
N LEU A 156 10.05 17.13 11.77
CA LEU A 156 9.30 18.31 11.37
C LEU A 156 8.39 18.65 12.53
N GLU A 157 8.56 19.86 13.06
CA GLU A 157 7.74 20.41 14.14
C GLU A 157 6.29 19.92 14.00
N LYS A 158 5.70 19.45 15.10
CA LYS A 158 4.37 18.82 15.19
C LYS A 158 3.21 19.62 14.54
N GLY A 159 3.46 20.81 13.99
CA GLY A 159 2.54 21.59 13.16
C GLY A 159 2.75 21.52 11.64
N ALA A 160 3.96 21.29 11.10
CA ALA A 160 4.26 21.54 9.68
C ALA A 160 3.68 20.51 8.70
N VAL A 161 3.60 19.22 9.10
CA VAL A 161 2.97 18.16 8.29
C VAL A 161 1.45 18.37 8.21
N ASN A 162 0.82 18.83 9.29
CA ASN A 162 -0.60 19.19 9.33
C ASN A 162 -0.88 20.47 8.52
N LEU A 163 0.04 21.43 8.49
CA LEU A 163 -0.12 22.71 7.79
C LEU A 163 0.12 22.67 6.27
N ARG A 164 0.60 21.54 5.71
CA ARG A 164 0.83 21.40 4.26
C ARG A 164 -0.05 20.34 3.61
N LEU A 165 -0.46 19.31 4.37
CA LEU A 165 -1.68 18.57 4.05
C LEU A 165 -2.90 19.50 4.07
N SER A 166 -2.91 20.54 4.91
CA SER A 166 -4.01 21.51 4.92
C SER A 166 -4.18 22.29 3.59
N LEU A 167 -3.17 22.32 2.74
CA LEU A 167 -3.29 22.88 1.39
C LEU A 167 -4.13 21.97 0.46
N LEU A 168 -4.19 20.66 0.72
CA LEU A 168 -5.14 19.75 0.09
C LEU A 168 -6.54 19.82 0.75
N VAL A 169 -6.63 20.37 1.96
CA VAL A 169 -7.85 20.49 2.79
C VAL A 169 -8.63 21.77 2.55
N SER A 170 -8.00 22.83 2.05
CA SER A 170 -8.70 24.02 1.56
C SER A 170 -9.42 23.78 0.23
N MET A 171 -9.27 22.60 -0.36
CA MET A 171 -9.91 22.19 -1.62
C MET A 171 -11.29 21.58 -1.33
N PRO A 172 -12.28 21.68 -2.24
CA PRO A 172 -13.56 21.03 -2.05
C PRO A 172 -13.35 19.50 -1.91
N PRO A 173 -13.58 18.88 -0.73
CA PRO A 173 -13.19 17.50 -0.46
C PRO A 173 -14.02 16.47 -1.24
N ALA A 174 -15.02 16.90 -2.01
CA ALA A 174 -15.93 16.02 -2.73
C ALA A 174 -15.28 15.28 -3.91
N ASN A 175 -14.16 15.79 -4.45
CA ASN A 175 -13.61 15.32 -5.72
C ASN A 175 -12.19 14.76 -5.62
N VAL A 176 -11.61 14.65 -4.43
CA VAL A 176 -10.30 14.00 -4.24
C VAL A 176 -10.50 12.57 -3.74
N ILE A 177 -9.86 11.62 -4.42
CA ILE A 177 -9.74 10.22 -4.03
C ILE A 177 -8.29 10.01 -3.61
N LEU A 178 -8.09 9.61 -2.35
CA LEU A 178 -6.76 9.35 -1.83
C LEU A 178 -6.36 7.89 -2.05
N GLY A 179 -5.19 7.65 -2.64
CA GLY A 179 -4.53 6.36 -2.64
C GLY A 179 -3.57 6.25 -1.47
N THR A 180 -3.62 5.15 -0.71
CA THR A 180 -2.61 4.89 0.32
C THR A 180 -2.41 3.41 0.55
N THR A 181 -1.18 2.98 0.85
CA THR A 181 -0.95 1.60 1.32
C THR A 181 -1.25 1.45 2.81
N ASP A 182 -1.37 2.55 3.56
CA ASP A 182 -1.58 2.49 5.00
C ASP A 182 -2.50 3.61 5.54
N PRO A 183 -3.82 3.37 5.60
CA PRO A 183 -4.75 4.34 6.17
C PRO A 183 -4.60 4.51 7.69
N GLY A 184 -4.00 3.54 8.39
CA GLY A 184 -3.82 3.59 9.84
C GLY A 184 -2.81 4.65 10.24
N TYR A 185 -1.69 4.72 9.52
CA TYR A 185 -0.61 5.66 9.82
C TYR A 185 -0.87 7.08 9.32
N MET A 186 -1.66 7.26 8.27
CA MET A 186 -2.03 8.59 7.76
C MET A 186 -3.02 9.35 8.67
N GLY A 187 -3.44 8.75 9.80
CA GLY A 187 -4.45 9.34 10.66
C GLY A 187 -5.83 9.43 9.99
N LEU A 188 -6.05 8.74 8.85
CA LEU A 188 -7.35 8.62 8.16
C LEU A 188 -8.42 7.91 9.00
N ARG A 189 -8.07 7.42 10.19
CA ARG A 189 -9.03 6.94 11.19
C ARG A 189 -9.67 8.04 12.02
N THR A 190 -9.13 9.26 11.98
CA THR A 190 -9.71 10.40 12.71
C THR A 190 -10.90 10.97 11.93
N PRO A 191 -12.00 11.36 12.60
CA PRO A 191 -13.16 11.96 11.93
C PRO A 191 -12.80 13.18 11.07
N LEU A 192 -11.82 13.98 11.51
CA LEU A 192 -11.29 15.10 10.74
C LEU A 192 -10.75 14.63 9.39
N MET A 193 -9.80 13.69 9.40
CA MET A 193 -9.19 13.19 8.16
C MET A 193 -10.18 12.39 7.29
N GLN A 194 -11.16 11.71 7.88
CA GLN A 194 -12.26 11.05 7.14
C GLN A 194 -13.19 12.06 6.47
N GLY A 195 -13.45 13.19 7.13
CA GLY A 195 -14.24 14.28 6.55
C GLY A 195 -13.52 14.95 5.39
N LEU A 196 -12.20 15.10 5.50
CA LEU A 196 -11.33 15.66 4.46
C LEU A 196 -11.17 14.72 3.27
N PHE A 197 -11.03 13.43 3.54
CA PHE A 197 -10.90 12.40 2.53
C PHE A 197 -12.10 11.46 2.61
N LYS A 198 -13.23 11.93 2.08
CA LYS A 198 -14.47 11.14 1.99
C LYS A 198 -14.28 9.85 1.19
N ARG A 199 -13.26 9.80 0.33
CA ARG A 199 -12.95 8.69 -0.57
C ARG A 199 -11.47 8.38 -0.49
N TYR A 200 -11.12 7.21 0.02
CA TYR A 200 -9.77 6.68 -0.09
C TYR A 200 -9.82 5.23 -0.60
N SER A 201 -8.75 4.83 -1.26
CA SER A 201 -8.49 3.47 -1.70
C SER A 201 -7.25 2.96 -1.00
N VAL A 202 -7.33 1.73 -0.51
CA VAL A 202 -6.15 1.06 0.05
C VAL A 202 -5.47 0.31 -1.08
N LEU A 203 -4.22 0.68 -1.33
CA LEU A 203 -3.38 0.03 -2.32
C LEU A 203 -2.70 -1.20 -1.72
N PRO A 204 -2.40 -2.21 -2.55
CA PRO A 204 -1.64 -3.36 -2.10
C PRO A 204 -0.24 -2.92 -1.64
N TYR A 205 0.24 -3.55 -0.56
CA TYR A 205 1.65 -3.44 -0.22
C TYR A 205 2.50 -4.06 -1.33
N ARG A 206 3.71 -3.55 -1.48
CA ARG A 206 4.67 -4.15 -2.40
C ARG A 206 5.25 -5.42 -1.79
N ALA A 207 5.14 -6.54 -2.52
CA ALA A 207 5.83 -7.78 -2.18
C ALA A 207 7.36 -7.59 -2.30
N SER A 208 8.10 -8.44 -1.61
CA SER A 208 9.55 -8.45 -1.68
C SER A 208 10.03 -8.67 -3.09
N ALA A 209 11.03 -7.91 -3.48
CA ALA A 209 11.70 -8.14 -4.75
C ALA A 209 12.37 -9.52 -4.83
N TRP A 210 12.71 -10.13 -3.68
CA TRP A 210 13.20 -11.51 -3.59
C TRP A 210 12.15 -12.56 -3.94
N LEU A 211 10.86 -12.20 -3.91
CA LEU A 211 9.74 -13.08 -4.23
C LEU A 211 9.11 -12.71 -5.57
N ALA A 212 9.19 -11.44 -5.96
CA ALA A 212 8.61 -10.93 -7.20
C ALA A 212 9.47 -11.19 -8.46
N SER A 213 10.65 -11.82 -8.34
CA SER A 213 11.48 -12.15 -9.50
C SER A 213 10.90 -13.33 -10.29
N SER A 214 11.04 -13.29 -11.62
CA SER A 214 10.56 -14.32 -12.55
C SER A 214 11.19 -15.69 -12.33
N GLU A 215 12.38 -15.75 -11.71
CA GLU A 215 13.04 -17.01 -11.31
C GLU A 215 12.22 -17.81 -10.30
N ASN A 216 11.36 -17.14 -9.51
CA ASN A 216 10.49 -17.77 -8.53
C ASN A 216 9.07 -18.06 -9.06
N ALA A 217 8.79 -17.76 -10.33
CA ALA A 217 7.45 -17.86 -10.92
C ALA A 217 6.99 -19.29 -11.23
N ASN A 218 7.82 -20.32 -10.97
CA ASN A 218 7.45 -21.73 -11.09
C ASN A 218 7.43 -22.46 -9.73
N PRO A 219 6.48 -22.15 -8.84
CA PRO A 219 6.31 -22.82 -7.56
C PRO A 219 5.82 -24.28 -7.66
N THR A 220 5.45 -24.75 -8.85
CA THR A 220 4.60 -25.93 -9.06
C THR A 220 5.34 -27.27 -9.19
N GLN A 221 6.68 -27.29 -9.12
CA GLN A 221 7.45 -28.50 -9.46
C GLN A 221 8.08 -29.26 -8.29
N HIS A 222 8.02 -28.73 -7.06
CA HIS A 222 8.67 -29.40 -5.91
C HIS A 222 7.74 -29.51 -4.70
N ALA A 223 7.78 -30.66 -4.04
CA ALA A 223 7.17 -30.85 -2.73
C ALA A 223 7.75 -29.81 -1.76
N ARG A 224 6.87 -29.03 -1.14
CA ARG A 224 7.26 -27.97 -0.20
C ARG A 224 7.57 -28.60 1.17
N PRO A 225 8.76 -28.38 1.75
CA PRO A 225 9.14 -29.01 3.00
C PRO A 225 8.47 -28.39 4.24
N ILE A 226 7.80 -27.25 4.12
CA ILE A 226 7.13 -26.56 5.23
C ILE A 226 5.61 -26.59 4.96
N ASP A 227 4.82 -27.10 5.91
CA ASP A 227 3.37 -27.13 5.78
C ASP A 227 2.77 -25.77 6.17
N ILE A 228 3.26 -25.19 7.26
CA ILE A 228 2.77 -23.93 7.82
C ILE A 228 3.96 -23.05 8.20
N PHE A 229 3.98 -21.84 7.66
CA PHE A 229 5.02 -20.85 7.89
C PHE A 229 4.48 -19.55 8.51
N PHE A 230 5.24 -18.99 9.45
CA PHE A 230 5.11 -17.61 9.89
C PHE A 230 6.48 -17.00 10.20
N SER A 231 6.73 -15.79 9.70
CA SER A 231 7.86 -14.96 10.14
C SER A 231 7.41 -13.55 10.51
N GLY A 232 7.78 -13.11 11.71
CA GLY A 232 7.55 -11.76 12.18
C GLY A 232 7.41 -11.63 13.68
N SER A 233 7.03 -10.43 14.13
CA SER A 233 6.80 -10.22 15.55
C SER A 233 5.62 -11.06 16.02
N CYS A 234 5.92 -11.97 16.95
CA CYS A 234 4.94 -12.76 17.70
C CYS A 234 4.25 -11.96 18.82
N ARG A 235 4.76 -10.77 19.16
CA ARG A 235 4.23 -9.89 20.20
C ARG A 235 3.87 -8.53 19.60
N ARG A 236 2.57 -8.29 19.39
CA ARG A 236 2.05 -7.01 18.89
C ARG A 236 0.82 -6.59 19.68
N ARG A 237 0.55 -5.28 19.74
CA ARG A 237 -0.74 -4.75 20.21
C ARG A 237 -1.80 -4.94 19.12
N ASP A 238 -2.15 -6.18 18.82
CA ASP A 238 -3.21 -6.54 17.86
C ASP A 238 -4.50 -7.01 18.56
N GLY A 239 -4.54 -6.86 19.89
CA GLY A 239 -5.60 -7.35 20.76
C GLY A 239 -5.85 -8.85 20.65
N GLY A 240 -4.76 -9.63 20.55
CA GLY A 240 -4.78 -11.08 20.79
C GLY A 240 -4.74 -11.95 19.53
N VAL A 241 -4.72 -11.36 18.33
CA VAL A 241 -4.74 -12.09 17.05
C VAL A 241 -3.52 -13.00 16.93
N ARG A 242 -2.31 -12.46 17.12
CA ARG A 242 -1.07 -13.27 17.11
C ARG A 242 -1.07 -14.33 18.20
N GLY A 243 -1.60 -14.02 19.38
CA GLY A 243 -1.73 -15.01 20.44
C GLY A 243 -2.64 -16.19 20.04
N ALA A 244 -3.77 -15.92 19.38
CA ALA A 244 -4.67 -16.95 18.89
C ALA A 244 -4.06 -17.75 17.72
N MET A 245 -3.38 -17.08 16.80
CA MET A 245 -2.62 -17.71 15.72
C MET A 245 -1.59 -18.70 16.29
N LEU A 246 -0.76 -18.26 17.22
CA LEU A 246 0.30 -19.09 17.81
C LEU A 246 -0.28 -20.31 18.55
N ARG A 247 -1.38 -20.15 19.31
CA ARG A 247 -2.08 -21.29 19.91
C ARG A 247 -2.59 -22.28 18.87
N THR A 248 -3.11 -21.79 17.74
CA THR A 248 -3.57 -22.66 16.63
C THR A 248 -2.39 -23.43 16.04
N VAL A 249 -1.25 -22.76 15.87
CA VAL A 249 0.00 -23.39 15.41
C VAL A 249 0.47 -24.46 16.39
N ASP A 250 0.44 -24.20 17.69
CA ASP A 250 0.88 -25.17 18.71
C ASP A 250 0.04 -26.47 18.69
N LEU A 251 -1.24 -26.39 18.29
CA LEU A 251 -2.11 -27.57 18.14
C LEU A 251 -1.73 -28.45 16.96
N VAL A 252 -1.21 -27.88 15.87
CA VAL A 252 -0.88 -28.61 14.63
C VAL A 252 0.60 -28.96 14.52
N ARG A 253 1.47 -28.36 15.35
CA ARG A 253 2.91 -28.64 15.37
C ARG A 253 3.26 -30.13 15.58
N PRO A 254 2.55 -30.92 16.41
CA PRO A 254 2.87 -32.35 16.58
C PRO A 254 2.70 -33.19 15.32
N SER A 255 1.86 -32.75 14.38
CA SER A 255 1.49 -33.51 13.18
C SER A 255 1.91 -32.85 11.86
N GLY A 256 2.42 -31.63 11.89
CA GLY A 256 2.81 -30.87 10.70
C GLY A 256 4.22 -30.29 10.77
N ARG A 257 4.83 -30.06 9.61
CA ARG A 257 6.11 -29.38 9.43
C ARG A 257 5.90 -27.87 9.55
N VAL A 258 5.90 -27.40 10.79
CA VAL A 258 5.63 -26.00 11.14
C VAL A 258 6.93 -25.23 11.33
N ASP A 259 7.08 -24.11 10.62
CA ASP A 259 8.16 -23.13 10.84
C ASP A 259 7.57 -21.79 11.31
N VAL A 260 7.82 -21.45 12.59
CA VAL A 260 7.42 -20.17 13.17
C VAL A 260 8.66 -19.45 13.69
N SER A 261 9.01 -18.37 13.00
CA SER A 261 10.09 -17.48 13.35
C SER A 261 9.55 -16.20 13.99
N CYS A 262 9.74 -16.08 15.30
CA CYS A 262 9.38 -14.89 16.08
C CYS A 262 10.44 -13.78 15.94
N GLU A 263 10.81 -13.44 14.71
CA GLU A 263 11.78 -12.39 14.44
C GLU A 263 11.13 -11.00 14.52
N THR A 264 11.71 -10.15 15.37
CA THR A 264 11.44 -8.71 15.32
C THR A 264 12.67 -8.07 14.71
N ILE A 265 12.51 -7.17 13.74
CA ILE A 265 13.58 -6.26 13.38
C ILE A 265 13.75 -5.33 14.60
N THR A 266 14.60 -5.74 15.55
CA THR A 266 14.74 -5.11 16.85
C THR A 266 15.33 -3.72 16.70
N GLY A 267 14.54 -2.72 17.06
CA GLY A 267 14.95 -1.33 17.21
C GLY A 267 13.69 -0.51 17.45
N ARG A 268 13.47 0.02 18.67
CA ARG A 268 12.40 1.01 18.91
C ARG A 268 12.57 2.26 18.04
N THR A 269 13.77 2.44 17.49
CA THR A 269 14.11 3.46 16.51
C THR A 269 14.56 2.72 15.26
N VAL A 270 13.78 2.85 14.19
CA VAL A 270 14.24 2.45 12.87
C VAL A 270 15.36 3.42 12.49
N ASN A 271 16.58 2.93 12.34
CA ASN A 271 17.70 3.75 11.93
C ASN A 271 18.06 3.44 10.48
N PHE A 272 17.45 4.18 9.55
CA PHE A 272 17.66 4.03 8.11
C PHE A 272 19.07 4.40 7.65
N ASP A 273 19.83 5.07 8.50
CA ASP A 273 21.21 5.48 8.26
C ASP A 273 22.23 4.49 8.84
N ASP A 274 21.79 3.43 9.54
CA ASP A 274 22.66 2.41 10.10
C ASP A 274 22.80 1.21 9.12
N PRO A 275 23.97 1.03 8.49
CA PRO A 275 24.18 -0.09 7.57
C PRO A 275 24.00 -1.46 8.23
N ALA A 276 24.29 -1.60 9.53
CA ALA A 276 24.10 -2.85 10.24
C ALA A 276 22.60 -3.18 10.41
N TYR A 277 21.78 -2.16 10.65
CA TYR A 277 20.32 -2.30 10.68
C TYR A 277 19.78 -2.76 9.32
N VAL A 278 20.18 -2.09 8.23
CA VAL A 278 19.76 -2.45 6.86
C VAL A 278 20.22 -3.84 6.48
N ALA A 279 21.47 -4.21 6.79
CA ALA A 279 22.00 -5.55 6.52
C ALA A 279 21.25 -6.65 7.27
N ASN A 280 20.94 -6.44 8.56
CA ASN A 280 20.17 -7.39 9.36
C ASN A 280 18.74 -7.54 8.85
N ALA A 281 18.07 -6.43 8.53
CA ALA A 281 16.72 -6.44 7.94
C ALA A 281 16.71 -7.18 6.59
N THR A 282 17.72 -6.96 5.76
CA THR A 282 17.90 -7.66 4.47
C THR A 282 18.11 -9.15 4.68
N ALA A 283 18.91 -9.56 5.66
CA ALA A 283 19.15 -10.96 5.97
C ALA A 283 17.88 -11.69 6.45
N ILE A 284 17.10 -11.05 7.34
CA ILE A 284 15.78 -11.54 7.79
C ILE A 284 14.84 -11.71 6.59
N LEU A 285 14.80 -10.72 5.70
CA LEU A 285 13.95 -10.74 4.52
C LEU A 285 14.33 -11.88 3.57
N LYS A 286 15.62 -12.05 3.26
CA LYS A 286 16.13 -13.15 2.42
C LYS A 286 15.76 -14.52 2.99
N ARG A 287 15.91 -14.72 4.31
CA ARG A 287 15.50 -15.98 4.97
C ARG A 287 13.98 -16.18 4.90
N THR A 288 13.21 -15.13 5.17
CA THR A 288 11.74 -15.16 5.12
C THR A 288 11.26 -15.51 3.70
N ALA A 289 11.80 -14.86 2.68
CA ALA A 289 11.46 -15.14 1.28
C ALA A 289 11.74 -16.61 0.91
N LYS A 290 12.92 -17.12 1.25
CA LYS A 290 13.29 -18.53 1.02
C LYS A 290 12.34 -19.50 1.71
N ALA A 291 11.97 -19.23 2.96
CA ALA A 291 11.04 -20.07 3.71
C ALA A 291 9.63 -20.03 3.11
N MET A 292 9.15 -18.86 2.67
CA MET A 292 7.85 -18.72 2.01
C MET A 292 7.76 -19.47 0.68
N LEU A 293 8.85 -19.48 -0.11
CA LEU A 293 8.93 -20.30 -1.33
C LEU A 293 8.87 -21.81 -1.05
N SER A 294 9.21 -22.20 0.19
CA SER A 294 9.26 -23.59 0.64
C SER A 294 8.04 -24.01 1.47
N ALA A 295 7.03 -23.14 1.61
CA ALA A 295 5.90 -23.33 2.51
C ALA A 295 4.55 -23.47 1.80
N ASP A 296 3.70 -24.41 2.19
CA ASP A 296 2.36 -24.55 1.60
C ASP A 296 1.41 -23.44 2.07
N LEU A 297 1.36 -23.21 3.39
CA LEU A 297 0.52 -22.20 4.02
C LEU A 297 1.36 -21.10 4.68
N CYS A 298 1.03 -19.84 4.41
CA CYS A 298 1.69 -18.69 5.02
C CYS A 298 0.71 -17.92 5.89
N LEU A 299 0.95 -17.91 7.19
CA LEU A 299 0.10 -17.19 8.14
C LEU A 299 0.31 -15.68 7.99
N SER A 300 -0.77 -14.94 7.72
CA SER A 300 -0.78 -13.49 7.60
C SER A 300 -1.72 -12.88 8.64
N PRO A 301 -1.29 -12.74 9.91
CA PRO A 301 -2.08 -12.06 10.91
C PRO A 301 -2.18 -10.57 10.58
N VAL A 302 -3.37 -10.00 10.76
CA VAL A 302 -3.62 -8.57 10.52
C VAL A 302 -2.64 -7.68 11.27
N GLY A 303 -2.27 -6.57 10.65
CA GLY A 303 -1.39 -5.55 11.21
C GLY A 303 -2.19 -4.37 11.73
N ASP A 304 -1.67 -3.17 11.51
CA ASP A 304 -2.42 -1.93 11.77
C ASP A 304 -3.47 -1.68 10.67
N THR A 305 -3.30 -2.30 9.50
CA THR A 305 -4.30 -2.41 8.42
C THR A 305 -4.84 -3.85 8.35
N ALA A 306 -5.91 -4.05 7.58
CA ALA A 306 -6.54 -5.37 7.45
C ALA A 306 -5.68 -6.40 6.69
N SER A 307 -4.54 -5.99 6.12
CA SER A 307 -3.51 -6.89 5.59
C SER A 307 -2.12 -6.45 6.07
N SER A 308 -1.08 -7.13 5.63
CA SER A 308 0.31 -6.64 5.74
C SER A 308 1.05 -7.07 4.49
N ARG A 309 2.28 -6.57 4.30
CA ARG A 309 3.16 -7.07 3.22
C ARG A 309 3.26 -8.60 3.16
N ARG A 310 3.14 -9.31 4.29
CA ARG A 310 3.13 -10.79 4.33
C ARG A 310 2.08 -11.43 3.43
N LEU A 311 0.91 -10.80 3.27
CA LEU A 311 -0.12 -11.29 2.37
C LEU A 311 0.38 -11.29 0.93
N PHE A 312 1.01 -10.19 0.51
CA PHE A 312 1.52 -10.02 -0.86
C PHE A 312 2.79 -10.83 -1.10
N ASP A 313 3.66 -10.96 -0.10
CA ASP A 313 4.79 -11.87 -0.12
C ASP A 313 4.32 -13.33 -0.30
N ALA A 314 3.25 -13.75 0.39
CA ALA A 314 2.71 -15.10 0.28
C ALA A 314 2.19 -15.38 -1.14
N LEU A 315 1.42 -14.43 -1.68
CA LEU A 315 0.94 -14.50 -3.07
C LEU A 315 2.10 -14.57 -4.07
N ALA A 316 3.14 -13.74 -3.90
CA ALA A 316 4.31 -13.76 -4.76
C ALA A 316 5.12 -15.06 -4.65
N ALA A 317 5.17 -15.68 -3.46
CA ALA A 317 5.84 -16.96 -3.24
C ALA A 317 5.02 -18.19 -3.70
N GLY A 318 3.79 -18.00 -4.18
CA GLY A 318 2.84 -19.09 -4.41
C GLY A 318 2.48 -19.85 -3.13
N CYS A 319 2.70 -19.26 -1.95
CA CYS A 319 2.33 -19.79 -0.66
C CYS A 319 0.90 -19.37 -0.34
N VAL A 320 0.00 -20.29 0.02
CA VAL A 320 -1.41 -19.96 0.23
C VAL A 320 -1.54 -19.10 1.49
N PRO A 321 -1.98 -17.83 1.38
CA PRO A 321 -2.08 -16.96 2.55
C PRO A 321 -3.26 -17.38 3.43
N VAL A 322 -2.99 -17.62 4.71
CA VAL A 322 -4.02 -17.82 5.74
C VAL A 322 -4.16 -16.54 6.55
N ILE A 323 -5.24 -15.82 6.30
CA ILE A 323 -5.48 -14.51 6.92
C ILE A 323 -6.04 -14.72 8.33
N VAL A 324 -5.33 -14.18 9.33
CA VAL A 324 -5.77 -14.28 10.73
C VAL A 324 -6.22 -12.89 11.18
N ALA A 325 -7.53 -12.74 11.33
CA ALA A 325 -8.20 -11.45 11.54
C ALA A 325 -9.24 -11.53 12.66
N LYS A 326 -9.69 -10.37 13.16
CA LYS A 326 -10.84 -10.28 14.07
C LYS A 326 -12.15 -10.20 13.30
N PRO A 327 -13.17 -11.00 13.65
CA PRO A 327 -14.45 -11.08 12.93
C PRO A 327 -15.21 -9.76 12.72
N LYS A 328 -15.03 -8.76 13.59
CA LYS A 328 -15.82 -7.51 13.58
C LYS A 328 -15.06 -6.25 13.12
N ALA A 329 -13.74 -6.26 13.05
CA ALA A 329 -12.93 -5.06 12.79
C ALA A 329 -12.29 -5.01 11.40
N ASP A 330 -12.10 -6.17 10.76
CA ASP A 330 -11.21 -6.29 9.59
C ASP A 330 -11.96 -6.47 8.26
N ARG A 331 -13.25 -6.13 8.22
CA ARG A 331 -14.13 -6.29 7.05
C ARG A 331 -13.71 -5.50 5.81
N SER A 332 -12.77 -4.55 5.90
CA SER A 332 -12.63 -3.49 4.89
C SER A 332 -11.85 -3.86 3.61
N ILE A 333 -11.01 -4.90 3.61
CA ILE A 333 -10.25 -5.26 2.39
C ILE A 333 -10.84 -6.44 1.62
N PHE A 334 -11.68 -7.25 2.27
CA PHE A 334 -12.35 -8.41 1.65
C PHE A 334 -13.88 -8.28 1.64
N SER A 335 -14.45 -7.13 1.99
CA SER A 335 -15.91 -6.91 1.87
C SER A 335 -16.43 -7.15 0.45
N ASN A 336 -15.55 -7.08 -0.55
CA ASN A 336 -15.87 -7.33 -1.96
C ASN A 336 -15.39 -8.72 -2.45
N VAL A 337 -14.77 -9.53 -1.58
CA VAL A 337 -14.17 -10.83 -1.93
C VAL A 337 -14.74 -11.99 -1.09
N VAL A 338 -15.42 -11.72 0.02
CA VAL A 338 -16.05 -12.78 0.83
C VAL A 338 -17.46 -12.37 1.25
N ASP A 339 -18.44 -13.13 0.77
CA ASP A 339 -19.81 -13.14 1.29
C ASP A 339 -19.80 -13.78 2.68
N ASP A 340 -20.26 -13.04 3.69
CA ASP A 340 -20.31 -13.41 5.12
C ASP A 340 -21.21 -14.64 5.41
N THR A 341 -21.82 -15.25 4.39
CA THR A 341 -22.62 -16.48 4.54
C THR A 341 -21.79 -17.79 4.52
N ASN A 342 -20.50 -17.76 4.16
CA ASN A 342 -19.72 -18.98 3.92
C ASN A 342 -18.60 -19.32 4.91
N LEU A 343 -18.30 -18.46 5.89
CA LEU A 343 -17.18 -18.67 6.83
C LEU A 343 -17.59 -19.33 8.17
N SER A 344 -18.87 -19.62 8.39
CA SER A 344 -19.36 -20.24 9.63
C SER A 344 -19.19 -21.76 9.70
N ARG A 345 -18.63 -22.39 8.66
CA ARG A 345 -18.32 -23.83 8.67
C ARG A 345 -16.83 -24.02 8.48
N ILE A 346 -16.16 -24.56 9.51
CA ILE A 346 -14.80 -25.09 9.44
C ILE A 346 -14.62 -26.00 8.20
N ASP A 347 -15.69 -26.67 7.78
CA ASP A 347 -15.76 -27.50 6.57
C ASP A 347 -15.50 -26.73 5.26
N ALA A 348 -15.87 -25.45 5.19
CA ALA A 348 -15.66 -24.61 3.99
C ALA A 348 -14.18 -24.22 3.83
N LEU A 349 -13.50 -23.93 4.94
CA LEU A 349 -12.05 -23.73 4.99
C LEU A 349 -11.30 -25.02 4.66
N SER A 350 -11.75 -26.15 5.19
CA SER A 350 -11.21 -27.48 4.87
C SER A 350 -11.44 -27.87 3.41
N SER A 351 -12.59 -27.50 2.82
CA SER A 351 -12.92 -27.78 1.42
C SER A 351 -12.21 -26.84 0.45
N PHE A 352 -11.99 -25.58 0.81
CA PHE A 352 -11.18 -24.64 0.04
C PHE A 352 -9.70 -25.06 0.06
N ALA A 353 -9.17 -25.45 1.22
CA ALA A 353 -7.83 -26.02 1.34
C ALA A 353 -7.65 -27.29 0.49
N ARG A 354 -8.61 -28.23 0.51
CA ARG A 354 -8.57 -29.44 -0.34
C ARG A 354 -8.69 -29.19 -1.83
N ARG A 355 -9.27 -28.05 -2.24
CA ARG A 355 -9.47 -27.72 -3.66
C ARG A 355 -8.26 -27.02 -4.28
N TYR A 356 -7.38 -26.43 -3.46
CA TYR A 356 -6.22 -25.65 -3.91
C TYR A 356 -4.86 -26.15 -3.37
N LEU A 357 -4.85 -27.10 -2.45
CA LEU A 357 -3.65 -27.83 -2.02
C LEU A 357 -3.81 -29.29 -2.45
N PRO A 358 -2.87 -29.85 -3.24
CA PRO A 358 -2.91 -31.24 -3.62
C PRO A 358 -2.49 -32.08 -2.41
N PHE A 359 -3.40 -32.33 -1.49
CA PHE A 359 -3.23 -33.37 -0.48
C PHE A 359 -3.82 -34.66 -1.05
N SER A 360 -2.94 -35.58 -1.46
CA SER A 360 -3.25 -37.00 -1.63
C SER A 360 -3.25 -37.71 -0.28
#